data_AF-A0A661HZX0-F1
#
_entry.id   AF-A0A661HZX0-F1
#
_cell.length_a   1.000
_cell.length_b   1.000
_cell.length_c   1.000
_cell.angle_alpha   90.00
_cell.angle_beta   90.00
_cell.angle_gamma   90.00
#
_symmetry.space_group_name_H-M   'P 1'
#
loop_
_entity.id
_entity.type
_entity.pdbx_description
1 polymer ?
#
loop_
_entity_poly.entity_id
_entity_poly.type
_entity_poly.pdbx_seq_one_letter_code
_entity_poly.pdbx_strand_id
1 'polypeptide(L)'
;MLFPPHLQRLVRYGYLHNNILYYVLSHPGAKQEFDIIIGSIKTPLKLYPPEECSDVIWSDIRAFVSHKRPRASVLKKVPTVYDYKERSLAVFTNNTKHEKLHSIIERIRNIIDDRTH
;
A
#
# COMPACT_ATOMS: atom_id res chain seq x y z
N MET A 1 22.80 1.74 2.66
CA MET A 1 22.10 1.15 1.49
C MET A 1 23.12 0.80 0.42
N LEU A 2 23.09 -0.45 -0.06
CA LEU A 2 24.22 -1.10 -0.75
C LEU A 2 24.32 -0.84 -2.27
N PHE A 3 23.25 -0.34 -2.90
CA PHE A 3 23.21 -0.03 -4.33
C PHE A 3 23.21 1.49 -4.54
N PRO A 4 23.68 1.98 -5.70
CA PRO A 4 23.47 3.37 -6.10
C PRO A 4 21.97 3.75 -6.11
N PRO A 5 21.59 4.98 -5.74
CA PRO A 5 20.19 5.40 -5.63
C PRO A 5 19.38 5.21 -6.91
N HIS A 6 20.00 5.35 -8.09
CA HIS A 6 19.34 5.15 -9.36
C HIS A 6 19.02 3.66 -9.61
N LEU A 7 19.94 2.76 -9.25
CA LEU A 7 19.74 1.33 -9.41
C LEU A 7 18.67 0.79 -8.47
N GLN A 8 18.59 1.32 -7.24
CA GLN A 8 17.53 0.97 -6.29
C GLN A 8 16.13 1.23 -6.86
N ARG A 9 15.94 2.34 -7.58
CA ARG A 9 14.66 2.68 -8.23
C ARG A 9 14.28 1.71 -9.36
N LEU A 10 15.27 1.00 -9.92
CA LEU A 10 15.08 0.07 -11.02
C LEU A 10 14.82 -1.36 -10.53
N VAL A 11 15.10 -1.65 -9.26
CA VAL A 11 14.73 -2.91 -8.59
C VAL A 11 13.24 -2.87 -8.25
N ARG A 12 12.47 -3.82 -8.78
CA ARG A 12 11.04 -3.97 -8.47
C ARG A 12 10.83 -4.71 -7.15
N TYR A 13 11.48 -5.85 -7.01
CA TYR A 13 11.47 -6.67 -5.81
C TYR A 13 12.65 -7.65 -5.87
N GLY A 14 13.02 -8.19 -4.71
CA GLY A 14 13.97 -9.29 -4.60
C GLY A 14 13.37 -10.45 -3.83
N TYR A 15 13.86 -11.66 -4.08
CA TYR A 15 13.43 -12.86 -3.36
C TYR A 15 14.59 -13.85 -3.25
N LEU A 16 14.54 -14.71 -2.23
CA LEU A 16 15.48 -15.79 -2.04
C LEU A 16 14.88 -17.09 -2.57
N HIS A 17 15.63 -17.82 -3.38
CA HIS A 17 15.25 -19.15 -3.83
C HIS A 17 16.50 -20.04 -3.96
N ASN A 18 16.49 -21.21 -3.33
CA ASN A 18 17.60 -22.17 -3.32
C ASN A 18 18.95 -21.51 -2.97
N ASN A 19 18.97 -20.69 -1.91
CA ASN A 19 20.13 -19.92 -1.44
C ASN A 19 20.70 -18.94 -2.49
N ILE A 20 19.93 -18.57 -3.52
CA ILE A 20 20.29 -17.54 -4.49
C ILE A 20 19.36 -16.35 -4.29
N LEU A 21 19.95 -15.16 -4.15
CA LEU A 21 19.21 -13.91 -4.04
C LEU A 21 18.93 -13.38 -5.45
N TYR A 22 17.65 -13.31 -5.81
CA TYR A 22 17.20 -12.82 -7.10
C TYR A 22 16.69 -11.38 -6.97
N TYR A 23 17.18 -10.50 -7.84
CA TYR A 23 16.64 -9.16 -8.03
C TYR A 23 15.91 -9.04 -9.37
N VAL A 24 14.68 -8.57 -9.32
CA VAL A 24 13.85 -8.37 -10.50
C VAL A 24 13.93 -6.90 -10.92
N LEU A 25 14.51 -6.65 -12.09
CA LEU A 25 14.75 -5.32 -12.63
C LEU A 25 13.64 -4.89 -13.59
N SER A 26 13.44 -3.58 -13.69
CA SER A 26 12.42 -2.98 -14.55
C SER A 26 12.89 -2.70 -15.99
N HIS A 27 14.20 -2.56 -16.22
CA HIS A 27 14.76 -2.13 -17.51
C HIS A 27 16.02 -2.94 -17.88
N PRO A 28 16.23 -3.29 -19.16
CA PRO A 28 17.44 -4.01 -19.62
C PRO A 28 18.76 -3.30 -19.31
N GLY A 29 18.81 -1.97 -19.45
CA GLY A 29 20.01 -1.19 -19.09
C GLY A 29 20.37 -1.32 -17.61
N ALA A 30 19.37 -1.48 -16.72
CA ALA A 30 19.61 -1.71 -15.30
C ALA A 30 20.32 -3.04 -15.05
N LYS A 31 20.08 -4.06 -15.89
CA LYS A 31 20.73 -5.37 -15.76
C LYS A 31 22.22 -5.27 -16.05
N GLN A 32 22.60 -4.53 -17.09
CA GLN A 32 24.01 -4.34 -17.43
C GLN A 32 24.77 -3.62 -16.32
N GLU A 33 24.20 -2.54 -15.77
CA GLU A 33 24.80 -1.84 -14.63
C GLU A 33 24.85 -2.72 -13.37
N PHE A 34 23.80 -3.51 -13.12
CA PHE A 34 23.78 -4.46 -12.01
C PHE A 34 24.88 -5.52 -12.15
N ASP A 35 25.08 -6.08 -13.34
CA ASP A 35 26.10 -7.12 -13.59
C ASP A 35 27.53 -6.56 -13.37
N ILE A 36 27.75 -5.26 -13.60
CA ILE A 36 29.02 -4.58 -13.30
C ILE A 36 29.20 -4.41 -11.78
N ILE A 37 28.17 -3.89 -11.10
CA ILE A 37 28.24 -3.58 -9.67
C ILE A 37 28.24 -4.85 -8.82
N ILE A 38 27.52 -5.90 -9.22
CA ILE A 38 27.39 -7.11 -8.41
C ILE A 38 28.73 -7.81 -8.18
N GLY A 39 29.63 -7.74 -9.18
CA GLY A 39 30.99 -8.27 -9.07
C GLY A 39 31.79 -7.63 -7.94
N SER A 40 31.63 -6.32 -7.71
CA SER A 40 32.37 -5.60 -6.67
C SER A 40 31.74 -5.75 -5.28
N ILE A 41 30.42 -5.90 -5.18
CA ILE A 41 29.71 -5.97 -3.88
C ILE A 41 29.49 -7.39 -3.35
N LYS A 42 29.62 -8.43 -4.19
CA LYS A 42 29.38 -9.83 -3.79
C LYS A 42 30.31 -10.29 -2.67
N THR A 43 31.59 -9.93 -2.74
CA THR A 43 32.58 -10.31 -1.72
C THR A 43 32.34 -9.57 -0.40
N PRO A 44 32.20 -8.22 -0.38
CA PRO A 44 31.84 -7.49 0.84
C PRO A 44 30.57 -8.00 1.52
N LEU A 45 29.52 -8.30 0.75
CA LEU A 45 28.26 -8.80 1.28
C LEU A 45 28.37 -10.17 1.96
N LYS A 46 29.23 -11.05 1.44
CA LYS A 46 29.48 -12.36 2.05
C LYS A 46 30.28 -12.26 3.35
N LEU A 47 31.19 -11.30 3.40
CA LEU A 47 32.07 -11.10 4.55
C LEU A 47 31.39 -10.31 5.68
N TYR A 48 30.51 -9.38 5.32
CA TYR A 48 29.81 -8.49 6.25
C TYR A 48 28.31 -8.47 5.93
N PRO A 49 27.58 -9.56 6.25
CA PRO A 49 26.13 -9.54 6.15
C PRO A 49 25.56 -8.52 7.16
N PRO A 50 24.51 -7.77 6.79
CA PRO A 50 23.82 -6.92 7.76
C PRO A 50 23.22 -7.78 8.88
N GLU A 51 23.20 -7.27 10.11
CA GLU A 51 22.73 -8.01 11.30
C GLU A 51 21.31 -8.56 11.12
N GLU A 52 20.47 -7.80 10.41
CA GLU A 52 19.09 -8.13 10.01
C GLU A 52 18.99 -9.41 9.16
N CYS A 53 20.08 -9.80 8.49
CA CYS A 53 20.16 -10.94 7.58
C CYS A 53 21.16 -12.00 8.05
N SER A 54 21.57 -11.98 9.33
CA SER A 54 22.54 -12.92 9.90
C SER A 54 22.10 -14.40 9.75
N ASP A 55 20.80 -14.66 9.80
CA ASP A 55 20.23 -16.01 9.62
C ASP A 55 19.99 -16.39 8.14
N VAL A 56 20.16 -15.46 7.20
CA VAL A 56 19.84 -15.66 5.78
C VAL A 56 21.08 -16.10 5.02
N ILE A 57 21.17 -17.41 4.77
CA ILE A 57 22.28 -18.00 4.02
C ILE A 57 22.00 -17.89 2.51
N TRP A 58 22.82 -17.12 1.80
CA TRP A 58 22.81 -17.05 0.34
C TRP A 58 24.23 -17.22 -0.22
N SER A 59 24.33 -17.96 -1.33
CA SER A 59 25.60 -18.34 -1.98
C SER A 59 25.90 -17.47 -3.19
N ASP A 60 24.86 -16.92 -3.82
CA ASP A 60 24.96 -16.17 -5.07
C ASP A 60 23.87 -15.09 -5.16
N ILE A 61 24.11 -14.11 -6.01
CA ILE A 61 23.17 -13.01 -6.29
C ILE A 61 23.01 -12.88 -7.80
N ARG A 62 21.77 -12.84 -8.27
CA ARG A 62 21.44 -12.75 -9.70
C ARG A 62 20.37 -11.72 -9.94
N ALA A 63 20.39 -11.13 -11.13
CA ALA A 63 19.33 -10.22 -11.56
C ALA A 63 18.78 -10.61 -12.94
N PHE A 64 17.48 -10.40 -13.12
CA PHE A 64 16.82 -10.55 -14.42
C PHE A 64 15.79 -9.47 -14.65
N VAL A 65 15.52 -9.19 -15.93
CA VAL A 65 14.58 -8.15 -16.34
C VAL A 65 13.18 -8.75 -16.42
N SER A 66 12.23 -8.14 -15.71
CA SER A 66 10.83 -8.50 -15.85
C SER A 66 10.22 -7.82 -17.08
N HIS A 67 9.76 -8.62 -18.04
CA HIS A 67 8.94 -8.17 -19.17
C HIS A 67 7.47 -7.94 -18.79
N LYS A 68 7.11 -8.20 -17.53
CA LYS A 68 5.75 -7.97 -17.04
C LYS A 68 5.53 -6.47 -16.87
N ARG A 69 4.48 -5.96 -17.52
CA ARG A 69 3.99 -4.59 -17.28
C ARG A 69 3.77 -4.40 -15.78
N PRO A 70 4.22 -3.27 -15.19
CA PRO A 70 3.84 -2.95 -13.82
C PRO A 70 2.32 -3.02 -13.73
N ARG A 71 1.78 -3.86 -12.84
CA ARG A 71 0.40 -3.65 -12.41
C ARG A 71 0.41 -2.26 -11.80
N ALA A 72 -0.40 -1.35 -12.33
CA ALA A 72 -0.66 -0.09 -11.65
C ALA A 72 -0.92 -0.46 -10.19
N SER A 73 -0.24 0.20 -9.25
CA SER A 73 -0.63 0.10 -7.86
C SER A 73 -2.12 0.38 -7.87
N VAL A 74 -2.92 -0.64 -7.52
CA VAL A 74 -4.30 -0.39 -7.20
C VAL A 74 -4.15 0.47 -5.96
N LEU A 75 -4.14 1.80 -6.16
CA LEU A 75 -4.39 2.75 -5.10
C LEU A 75 -5.58 2.13 -4.40
N LYS A 76 -5.37 1.61 -3.19
CA LYS A 76 -6.45 1.04 -2.40
C LYS A 76 -7.47 2.16 -2.42
N LYS A 77 -8.53 2.00 -3.21
CA LYS A 77 -9.65 2.93 -3.20
C LYS A 77 -10.14 2.75 -1.79
N VAL A 78 -9.74 3.66 -0.90
CA VAL A 78 -10.37 3.81 0.40
C VAL A 78 -11.84 3.85 0.04
N PRO A 79 -12.67 2.93 0.55
CA PRO A 79 -14.09 2.99 0.27
C PRO A 79 -14.50 4.40 0.68
N THR A 80 -14.86 5.22 -0.30
CA THR A 80 -15.42 6.54 -0.04
C THR A 80 -16.72 6.26 0.67
N VAL A 81 -16.68 6.29 2.00
CA VAL A 81 -17.89 6.33 2.80
C VAL A 81 -18.52 7.66 2.43
N TYR A 82 -19.55 7.62 1.58
CA TYR A 82 -20.31 8.80 1.24
C TYR A 82 -21.15 9.15 2.47
N ASP A 83 -20.61 9.97 3.36
CA ASP A 83 -21.38 10.61 4.40
C ASP A 83 -21.95 11.94 3.87
N TYR A 84 -23.24 12.12 4.05
CA TYR A 84 -23.91 13.38 3.73
C TYR A 84 -24.28 14.04 5.05
N LYS A 85 -23.89 15.31 5.20
CA LYS A 85 -24.35 16.12 6.32
C LYS A 85 -25.87 16.29 6.22
N GLU A 86 -26.56 16.07 7.34
CA GLU A 86 -27.99 16.35 7.46
C GLU A 86 -28.26 17.83 7.16
N ARG A 87 -29.31 18.10 6.38
CA ARG A 87 -29.63 19.46 5.90
C ARG A 87 -30.80 20.08 6.65
N SER A 88 -31.62 19.27 7.29
CA SER A 88 -32.77 19.73 8.05
C SER A 88 -32.34 20.25 9.43
N LEU A 89 -33.02 21.30 9.90
CA LEU A 89 -32.81 21.89 11.23
C LEU A 89 -33.81 21.34 12.28
N ALA A 90 -34.60 20.33 11.91
CA ALA A 90 -35.62 19.72 12.78
C ALA A 90 -36.72 20.68 13.30
N VAL A 91 -36.82 21.91 12.77
CA VAL A 91 -37.81 22.92 13.18
C VAL A 91 -39.14 22.71 12.46
N PHE A 92 -40.01 21.86 13.02
CA PHE A 92 -41.39 21.70 12.56
C PHE A 92 -42.32 21.32 13.72
N THR A 93 -43.59 21.73 13.65
CA THR A 93 -44.62 21.44 14.66
C THR A 93 -45.37 20.15 14.35
N ASN A 94 -45.65 19.35 15.38
CA ASN A 94 -46.39 18.09 15.25
C ASN A 94 -47.79 18.24 15.86
N ASN A 95 -48.79 18.52 15.02
CA ASN A 95 -50.19 18.72 15.45
C ASN A 95 -51.04 17.44 15.37
N THR A 96 -50.40 16.27 15.24
CA THR A 96 -51.11 15.02 15.01
C THR A 96 -51.76 14.50 16.29
N LYS A 97 -53.07 14.23 16.25
CA LYS A 97 -53.84 13.69 17.39
C LYS A 97 -53.72 12.16 17.56
N HIS A 98 -53.22 11.47 16.54
CA HIS A 98 -53.08 10.01 16.56
C HIS A 98 -51.72 9.61 17.14
N GLU A 99 -51.73 8.90 18.28
CA GLU A 99 -50.55 8.58 19.09
C GLU A 99 -49.41 7.93 18.30
N LYS A 100 -49.71 6.90 17.48
CA LYS A 100 -48.69 6.23 16.66
C LYS A 100 -48.00 7.19 15.68
N LEU A 101 -48.78 8.03 15.00
CA LEU A 101 -48.24 8.98 14.04
C LEU A 101 -47.44 10.08 14.74
N HIS A 102 -47.93 10.53 15.90
CA HIS A 102 -47.21 11.47 16.74
C HIS A 102 -45.82 10.93 17.08
N SER A 103 -45.72 9.69 17.57
CA SER A 103 -44.45 9.06 17.95
C SER A 103 -43.45 8.94 16.78
N ILE A 104 -43.94 8.64 15.57
CA ILE A 104 -43.09 8.54 14.37
C ILE A 104 -42.49 9.91 14.00
N ILE A 105 -43.32 10.96 14.05
CA ILE A 105 -42.90 12.32 13.71
C ILE A 105 -41.87 12.84 14.73
N GLU A 106 -42.07 12.57 16.02
CA GLU A 106 -41.09 12.89 17.07
C GLU A 106 -39.77 12.13 16.86
N ARG A 107 -39.84 10.83 16.52
CA ARG A 107 -38.65 10.02 16.22
C ARG A 107 -37.86 10.56 15.04
N ILE A 108 -38.52 11.04 14.00
CA ILE A 108 -37.87 11.68 12.85
C ILE A 108 -37.15 12.96 13.28
N ARG A 109 -37.77 13.77 14.15
CA ARG A 109 -37.13 14.98 14.69
C ARG A 109 -35.81 14.64 15.39
N ASN A 110 -35.82 13.62 16.26
CA ASN A 110 -34.63 13.19 16.99
C ASN A 110 -33.51 12.70 16.06
N ILE A 111 -33.86 11.92 15.02
CA ILE A 111 -32.88 11.44 14.03
C ILE A 111 -32.19 12.60 13.29
N ILE A 112 -32.94 13.67 13.01
CA ILE A 112 -32.39 14.86 12.35
C ILE A 112 -31.45 15.60 13.32
N ASP A 113 -31.89 15.84 14.56
CA ASP A 113 -31.13 16.57 15.57
C ASP A 113 -29.78 15.89 15.93
N ASP A 114 -29.81 14.56 16.08
CA ASP A 114 -28.63 13.70 16.34
C ASP A 114 -27.60 13.74 15.20
N ARG A 115 -28.04 14.02 13.96
CA ARG A 115 -27.16 14.06 12.77
C ARG A 115 -26.68 15.47 12.41
N THR A 116 -27.20 16.49 13.08
CA THR A 116 -26.75 17.89 12.94
C THR A 116 -25.55 18.23 13.82
N HIS A 117 -25.30 17.47 14.89
CA HIS A 117 -24.15 17.60 15.80
C HIS A 117 -23.04 16.60 15.47
#